data_AF-A0A3M8BNW8-F1
#
_entry.id   AF-A0A3M8BNW8-F1
#
_cell.length_a   1.000
_cell.length_b   1.000
_cell.length_c   1.000
_cell.angle_alpha   90.00
_cell.angle_beta   90.00
_cell.angle_gamma   90.00
#
_symmetry.space_group_name_H-M   'P 1'
#
loop_
_entity.id
_entity.type
_entity.pdbx_description
1 polymer ?
#
loop_
_entity_poly.entity_id
_entity_poly.type
_entity_poly.pdbx_seq_one_letter_code
_entity_poly.pdbx_strand_id
1 'polypeptide(L)'
;FRLIAKEFGTGLVCAEMVSDKGIVHGNKKTMDMLYVDEREKPLSLQIFGGDRETLVKAAKHVDKHTNADIIDINMGCPVPKITSCDA
;
A
#
# COMPACT_ATOMS: atom_id res chain seq x y z
N PHE A 1 3.83 7.29 -13.06
CA PHE A 1 5.24 6.86 -12.97
C PHE A 1 5.38 5.34 -13.09
N ARG A 2 4.65 4.53 -12.31
CA ARG A 2 4.73 3.05 -12.38
C ARG A 2 4.56 2.48 -13.79
N LEU A 3 3.53 2.92 -14.53
CA LEU A 3 3.33 2.52 -15.93
C LEU A 3 4.54 2.82 -16.84
N ILE A 4 5.13 4.02 -16.69
CA ILE A 4 6.34 4.39 -17.44
C ILE A 4 7.46 3.39 -17.11
N ALA A 5 7.71 3.08 -15.83
CA ALA A 5 8.72 2.09 -15.45
C ALA A 5 8.46 0.69 -16.06
N LYS A 6 7.18 0.29 -16.19
CA LYS A 6 6.79 -0.97 -16.87
C LYS A 6 7.07 -0.93 -18.37
N GLU A 7 6.84 0.20 -19.04
CA GLU A 7 7.17 0.39 -20.46
C GLU A 7 8.69 0.26 -20.73
N PHE A 8 9.53 0.58 -19.75
CA PHE A 8 10.98 0.36 -19.81
C PHE A 8 11.44 -1.04 -19.35
N GLY A 9 10.51 -1.98 -19.15
CA GLY A 9 10.84 -3.39 -18.86
C GLY A 9 11.05 -3.73 -17.39
N THR A 10 10.57 -2.90 -16.45
CA THR A 10 10.66 -3.23 -15.02
C THR A 10 9.83 -4.47 -14.66
N GLY A 11 10.44 -5.44 -13.97
CA GLY A 11 9.79 -6.70 -13.58
C GLY A 11 8.68 -6.56 -12.55
N LEU A 12 8.84 -5.67 -11.56
CA LEU A 12 7.90 -5.43 -10.45
C LEU A 12 7.86 -3.94 -10.14
N VAL A 13 6.67 -3.40 -9.90
CA VAL A 13 6.50 -2.02 -9.40
C VAL A 13 5.84 -2.03 -8.03
N CYS A 14 6.17 -1.05 -7.19
CA CYS A 14 5.56 -0.90 -5.88
C CYS A 14 4.72 0.39 -5.84
N ALA A 15 3.54 0.32 -5.22
CA ALA A 15 2.74 1.49 -4.91
C ALA A 15 3.40 2.33 -3.80
N GLU A 16 2.92 3.57 -3.66
CA GLU A 16 3.23 4.39 -2.49
C GLU A 16 2.72 3.72 -1.21
N MET A 17 3.36 4.03 -0.07
CA MET A 17 2.96 3.46 1.23
C MET A 17 1.60 4.03 1.69
N VAL A 18 0.69 3.13 2.06
CA VAL A 18 -0.69 3.44 2.43
C VAL A 18 -0.92 3.20 3.92
N SER A 19 -1.50 4.17 4.63
CA SER A 19 -1.75 4.06 6.07
C SER A 19 -2.90 3.09 6.36
N ASP A 20 -2.66 2.13 7.25
CA ASP A 20 -3.66 1.18 7.74
C ASP A 20 -4.85 1.87 8.40
N LYS A 21 -4.59 2.85 9.28
CA LYS A 21 -5.60 3.68 9.93
C LYS A 21 -6.36 4.49 8.89
N GLY A 22 -5.68 5.01 7.86
CA GLY A 22 -6.35 5.68 6.74
C GLY A 22 -7.36 4.78 6.03
N ILE A 23 -7.01 3.52 5.79
CA ILE A 23 -7.90 2.52 5.17
C ILE A 23 -9.06 2.19 6.12
N VAL A 24 -8.77 1.88 7.38
CA VAL A 24 -9.78 1.50 8.39
C VAL A 24 -10.81 2.61 8.62
N HIS A 25 -10.40 3.88 8.57
CA HIS A 25 -11.30 5.02 8.73
C HIS A 25 -11.93 5.51 7.41
N GLY A 26 -11.66 4.83 6.28
CA GLY A 26 -12.21 5.20 4.98
C GLY A 26 -11.78 6.59 4.50
N ASN A 27 -10.55 7.02 4.82
CA ASN A 27 -10.05 8.31 4.38
C ASN A 27 -10.00 8.35 2.85
N LYS A 28 -10.74 9.29 2.23
CA LYS A 28 -10.87 9.36 0.77
C LYS A 28 -9.53 9.32 0.02
N LYS A 29 -8.56 10.15 0.44
CA LYS A 29 -7.24 10.19 -0.19
C LYS A 29 -6.52 8.85 -0.08
N THR A 30 -6.61 8.20 1.08
CA THR A 30 -6.05 6.86 1.30
C THR A 30 -6.71 5.80 0.42
N MET A 31 -8.04 5.87 0.27
CA MET A 31 -8.78 4.94 -0.60
C MET A 31 -8.41 5.13 -2.07
N ASP A 32 -8.23 6.38 -2.52
CA ASP A 32 -7.80 6.70 -3.89
C ASP A 32 -6.40 6.12 -4.20
N MET A 33 -5.52 6.02 -3.19
CA MET A 33 -4.19 5.42 -3.33
C MET A 33 -4.21 3.89 -3.54
N LEU A 34 -5.34 3.22 -3.25
CA LEU A 34 -5.48 1.77 -3.45
C LEU A 34 -5.76 1.38 -4.91
N TYR A 35 -5.95 2.37 -5.80
CA TYR A 35 -6.15 2.10 -7.21
C TYR A 35 -4.90 1.50 -7.86
N VAL A 36 -5.12 0.41 -8.60
CA VAL A 36 -4.10 -0.33 -9.34
C VAL A 36 -4.62 -0.59 -10.76
N ASP A 37 -3.88 -0.10 -11.75
CA ASP A 37 -4.17 -0.33 -13.17
C ASP A 37 -3.64 -1.72 -13.59
N GLU A 38 -4.41 -2.47 -14.38
CA GLU A 38 -4.04 -3.82 -14.84
C GLU A 38 -2.67 -3.87 -15.55
N ARG A 39 -2.27 -2.77 -16.19
CA ARG A 39 -0.96 -2.67 -16.89
C ARG A 39 0.22 -2.54 -15.93
N GLU A 40 -0.02 -2.31 -14.64
CA GLU A 40 1.03 -2.21 -13.62
C GLU A 40 1.53 -3.59 -13.17
N LYS A 41 0.78 -4.67 -13.46
CA LYS A 41 1.07 -6.00 -12.92
C LYS A 41 2.38 -6.63 -13.44
N PRO A 42 3.15 -7.35 -12.62
CA PRO A 42 2.91 -7.53 -11.18
C PRO A 42 3.22 -6.25 -10.38
N LEU A 43 2.38 -5.98 -9.38
CA LEU A 43 2.48 -4.84 -8.47
C LEU A 43 2.41 -5.25 -7.00
N SER A 44 3.25 -4.61 -6.19
CA SER A 44 3.22 -4.67 -4.73
C SER A 44 2.55 -3.43 -4.12
N LEU A 45 1.51 -3.63 -3.32
CA LEU A 45 0.81 -2.57 -2.60
C LEU A 45 1.28 -2.55 -1.14
N GLN A 46 1.92 -1.45 -0.75
CA GLN A 46 2.52 -1.30 0.57
C GLN A 46 1.54 -0.70 1.57
N ILE A 47 1.26 -1.41 2.66
CA ILE A 47 0.59 -0.86 3.84
C ILE A 47 1.57 -0.61 4.98
N PHE A 48 1.27 0.36 5.82
CA PHE A 48 2.03 0.63 7.03
C PHE A 48 1.12 1.04 8.18
N GLY A 49 1.64 0.85 9.39
CA GLY A 49 1.01 1.11 10.66
C GLY A 49 1.61 0.15 11.66
N GLY A 50 0.97 -0.01 12.80
CA GLY A 50 1.38 -1.08 13.70
C GLY A 50 0.78 -1.13 15.08
N ASP A 51 -0.47 -0.71 15.14
CA ASP A 51 -1.40 -1.62 15.79
C ASP A 51 -1.63 -2.85 14.88
N ARG A 52 -1.47 -4.04 15.47
CA ARG A 52 -1.66 -5.32 14.75
C ARG A 52 -3.08 -5.45 14.20
N GLU A 53 -4.08 -5.00 14.95
CA GLU A 53 -5.47 -5.17 14.53
C GLU A 53 -5.80 -4.30 13.32
N THR A 54 -5.33 -3.06 13.29
CA THR A 54 -5.54 -2.15 12.15
C THR A 54 -4.78 -2.63 10.92
N LEU A 55 -3.54 -3.11 11.06
CA LEU A 55 -2.79 -3.72 9.97
C LEU A 55 -3.52 -4.93 9.36
N VAL A 56 -4.03 -5.85 10.20
CA VAL A 56 -4.78 -7.02 9.72
C VAL A 56 -6.07 -6.61 9.00
N LYS A 57 -6.80 -5.60 9.52
CA LYS A 57 -8.00 -5.08 8.87
C LYS A 57 -7.67 -4.43 7.52
N ALA A 58 -6.61 -3.65 7.46
CA ALA A 58 -6.13 -3.02 6.22
C ALA A 58 -5.71 -4.06 5.18
N ALA A 59 -4.91 -5.07 5.55
CA ALA A 59 -4.51 -6.14 4.65
C ALA A 59 -5.71 -6.88 4.06
N LYS A 60 -6.69 -7.25 4.89
CA LYS A 60 -7.95 -7.87 4.44
C LYS A 60 -8.77 -6.95 3.54
N HIS A 61 -8.70 -5.64 3.74
CA HIS A 61 -9.36 -4.68 2.87
C HIS A 61 -8.70 -4.64 1.49
N VAL A 62 -7.37 -4.57 1.44
CA VAL A 62 -6.59 -4.60 0.19
C VAL A 62 -6.87 -5.87 -0.60
N ASP A 63 -6.80 -7.04 0.04
CA ASP A 63 -7.10 -8.35 -0.56
C ASP A 63 -8.49 -8.40 -1.23
N LYS A 64 -9.50 -7.81 -0.60
CA LYS A 64 -10.90 -7.89 -1.06
C LYS A 64 -11.29 -6.84 -2.09
N HIS A 65 -10.64 -5.68 -2.09
CA HIS A 65 -11.10 -4.50 -2.85
C HIS A 65 -10.09 -4.02 -3.88
N THR A 66 -8.94 -4.68 -3.99
CA THR A 66 -7.93 -4.37 -5.00
C THR A 66 -7.56 -5.62 -5.77
N ASN A 67 -6.91 -5.42 -6.90
CA ASN A 67 -6.32 -6.46 -7.74
C ASN A 67 -4.78 -6.50 -7.57
N ALA A 68 -4.24 -6.06 -6.44
CA ALA A 68 -2.81 -6.09 -6.16
C ALA A 68 -2.29 -7.55 -6.09
N ASP A 69 -1.11 -7.80 -6.66
CA ASP A 69 -0.52 -9.14 -6.69
C ASP A 69 0.21 -9.48 -5.38
N ILE A 70 0.69 -8.46 -4.66
CA ILE A 70 1.41 -8.59 -3.39
C ILE A 70 0.88 -7.55 -2.40
N ILE A 71 0.58 -8.00 -1.18
CA ILE A 71 0.36 -7.12 -0.02
C ILE A 71 1.69 -7.07 0.74
N ASP A 72 2.30 -5.89 0.77
CA ASP A 72 3.61 -5.64 1.39
C ASP A 72 3.46 -4.78 2.66
N ILE A 73 4.31 -5.04 3.66
CA ILE A 73 4.28 -4.31 4.92
C ILE A 73 5.54 -3.45 5.01
N ASN A 74 5.36 -2.14 5.01
CA ASN A 74 6.49 -1.22 5.15
C ASN A 74 7.02 -1.24 6.59
N MET A 75 8.15 -1.89 6.81
CA MET A 75 8.87 -1.93 8.09
C MET A 75 10.21 -1.18 8.06
N GLY A 76 10.43 -0.33 7.05
CA GLY A 76 11.74 0.27 6.77
C GLY A 76 11.79 1.79 6.80
N CYS A 77 10.66 2.51 6.81
CA CYS A 77 10.65 3.96 6.70
C CYS A 77 11.14 4.64 8.00
N PRO A 78 12.27 5.39 7.98
CA PRO A 78 12.83 5.99 9.18
C PRO A 78 12.22 7.36 9.52
N VAL A 79 11.29 7.86 8.71
CA VAL A 79 10.73 9.21 8.85
C VAL A 79 10.04 9.34 10.21
N PRO A 80 10.28 10.42 10.98
CA PRO A 80 9.73 10.58 12.33
C PRO A 80 8.22 10.36 12.42
N LYS A 81 7.46 10.82 11.41
CA LYS A 81 6.01 10.59 11.34
C LYS A 81 5.60 9.12 11.38
N ILE A 82 6.47 8.21 10.95
CA ILE A 82 6.23 6.77 10.94
C ILE A 82 6.80 6.13 12.20
N THR A 83 8.01 6.51 12.60
CA THR A 83 8.72 5.93 13.75
C THR A 83 8.26 6.46 15.11
N SER A 84 7.62 7.63 15.15
CA SER A 84 7.05 8.24 16.37
C SER A 84 5.55 7.98 16.52
N CYS A 85 4.91 7.42 15.50
CA CYS A 85 3.59 6.87 15.69
C CYS A 85 3.76 5.56 16.48
N ASP A 86 2.87 5.30 17.42
CA ASP A 86 2.50 3.93 17.79
C ASP A 86 1.82 3.30 16.55
N ALA A 87 2.66 3.05 15.56
CA ALA A 87 2.66 1.85 14.78
C ALA A 87 3.20 0.70 15.67
#